data_AF-A0A2M6W5E4-F1
#
_entry.id   AF-A0A2M6W5E4-F1
#
_cell.length_a   1.000
_cell.length_b   1.000
_cell.length_c   1.000
_cell.angle_alpha   90.00
_cell.angle_beta   90.00
_cell.angle_gamma   90.00
#
_symmetry.space_group_name_H-M   'P 1'
#
loop_
_entity.id
_entity.type
_entity.pdbx_description
1 polymer ?
#
loop_
_entity_poly.entity_id
_entity_poly.type
_entity_poly.pdbx_seq_one_letter_code
_entity_poly.pdbx_strand_id
1 'polypeptide(L)'
;MGRFNELGNKFAGFLKNRKAQPSEPENQSYETNGHPYRTISPEDMAILQRQEVGSNFALAESIMNRENYQGYMGPEQVKKAFGIDLDPKLIPEIPFSQVDLEKARELGQFLVLRVDKAPDGQPLTMEKMENILQPKFDQERKGRVFWKFLDRVRVFFKEDAPSLGWALTSKEVIPGSIKKNYLVQTQAIAEYLQKQVFPNERDRPQIYKDAIAEFEQQQDELAKLMKTDWKKAAKRLSELKINQLCRQTANNAMYDTSIHFQNTGKRLLERIYTWTKSLSPFGRLVGFGRADSWGAGVFWRYPANADGDMGVVFSRSQ
;
A
#
# COMPACT_ATOMS: atom_id res chain seq x y z
N MET A 1 -4.00 -24.09 -56.51
CA MET A 1 -3.50 -23.82 -57.88
C MET A 1 -4.67 -23.99 -58.86
N GLY A 2 -5.05 -22.90 -59.55
CA GLY A 2 -5.97 -22.86 -60.70
C GLY A 2 -7.47 -22.95 -60.38
N ARG A 3 -8.42 -22.23 -61.02
CA ARG A 3 -8.49 -21.22 -62.10
C ARG A 3 -9.84 -20.47 -61.89
N PHE A 4 -9.87 -19.14 -61.82
CA PHE A 4 -10.32 -18.21 -62.89
C PHE A 4 -11.63 -18.55 -63.64
N ASN A 5 -12.65 -17.70 -63.43
CA ASN A 5 -13.36 -16.84 -64.41
C ASN A 5 -14.90 -16.87 -64.31
N GLU A 6 -15.51 -15.69 -64.10
CA GLU A 6 -16.56 -15.04 -64.91
C GLU A 6 -17.02 -13.76 -64.18
N LEU A 7 -16.59 -12.57 -64.60
CA LEU A 7 -17.13 -11.68 -65.65
C LEU A 7 -18.50 -11.07 -65.30
N GLY A 8 -18.56 -9.72 -65.33
CA GLY A 8 -19.82 -8.98 -65.22
C GLY A 8 -19.73 -7.52 -64.80
N ASN A 9 -18.87 -6.71 -65.42
CA ASN A 9 -18.91 -5.23 -65.33
C ASN A 9 -20.32 -4.68 -65.62
N LYS A 10 -20.77 -3.66 -64.89
CA LYS A 10 -21.41 -2.46 -65.49
C LYS A 10 -21.58 -1.28 -64.53
N PHE A 11 -21.06 -0.15 -65.02
CA PHE A 11 -21.40 1.26 -64.80
C PHE A 11 -20.84 2.03 -63.60
N ALA A 12 -19.83 2.81 -63.97
CA ALA A 12 -19.30 3.98 -63.31
C ALA A 12 -20.26 5.18 -63.40
N GLY A 13 -20.11 6.08 -62.41
CA GLY A 13 -20.20 7.53 -62.62
C GLY A 13 -21.39 8.20 -61.95
N PHE A 14 -21.17 8.82 -60.79
CA PHE A 14 -21.12 10.28 -60.69
C PHE A 14 -20.73 10.72 -59.26
N LEU A 15 -19.52 11.29 -59.13
CA LEU A 15 -19.17 12.17 -58.03
C LEU A 15 -19.73 13.56 -58.32
N LYS A 16 -20.50 14.13 -57.38
CA LYS A 16 -20.56 15.58 -57.17
C LYS A 16 -20.96 15.92 -55.73
N ASN A 17 -19.99 16.48 -55.02
CA ASN A 17 -20.04 17.29 -53.81
C ASN A 17 -21.42 17.83 -53.39
N ARG A 18 -21.81 17.52 -52.15
CA ARG A 18 -22.47 18.48 -51.25
C ARG A 18 -21.91 18.33 -49.84
N LYS A 19 -21.29 19.41 -49.34
CA LYS A 19 -21.08 19.67 -47.92
C LYS A 19 -22.45 19.90 -47.28
N ALA A 20 -22.77 19.19 -46.21
CA ALA A 20 -23.71 19.57 -45.16
C ALA A 20 -23.37 18.80 -43.88
N GLN A 21 -23.58 19.45 -42.74
CA GLN A 21 -23.04 19.21 -41.41
C GLN A 21 -23.34 17.82 -40.79
N PRO A 22 -22.51 17.35 -39.84
CA PRO A 22 -22.75 16.09 -39.13
C PRO A 22 -23.96 16.22 -38.19
N SER A 23 -24.91 15.30 -38.35
CA SER A 23 -26.02 15.03 -37.45
C SER A 23 -25.51 14.49 -36.11
N GLU A 24 -25.97 15.07 -35.01
CA GLU A 24 -25.78 14.59 -33.64
C GLU A 24 -26.33 13.15 -33.48
N PRO A 25 -25.63 12.27 -32.73
CA PRO A 25 -26.22 10.99 -32.34
C PRO A 25 -27.15 11.19 -31.13
N GLU A 26 -28.43 10.86 -31.33
CA GLU A 26 -29.45 10.74 -30.28
C GLU A 26 -28.99 9.76 -29.18
N ASN A 27 -28.96 10.27 -27.95
CA ASN A 27 -28.72 9.50 -26.73
C ASN A 27 -29.86 8.50 -26.49
N GLN A 28 -29.57 7.21 -26.61
CA GLN A 28 -30.38 6.16 -26.00
C GLN A 28 -30.09 6.10 -24.50
N SER A 29 -31.08 6.50 -23.71
CA SER A 29 -31.11 6.44 -22.25
C SER A 29 -31.20 5.00 -21.77
N TYR A 30 -30.19 4.55 -21.03
CA TYR A 30 -30.31 3.41 -20.12
C TYR A 30 -30.42 3.94 -18.69
N GLU A 31 -31.58 3.73 -18.08
CA GLU A 31 -31.83 4.01 -16.68
C GLU A 31 -30.88 3.21 -15.79
N THR A 32 -30.07 3.90 -14.99
CA THR A 32 -29.38 3.29 -13.85
C THR A 32 -29.56 4.18 -12.62
N ASN A 33 -29.84 3.50 -11.50
CA ASN A 33 -30.33 4.05 -10.27
C ASN A 33 -29.33 5.00 -9.58
N GLY A 34 -29.74 6.26 -9.41
CA GLY A 34 -29.64 7.04 -8.18
C GLY A 34 -28.33 7.07 -7.38
N HIS A 35 -27.29 7.73 -7.92
CA HIS A 35 -26.38 8.58 -7.14
C HIS A 35 -25.82 9.67 -8.09
N PRO A 36 -25.95 10.98 -7.79
CA PRO A 36 -25.44 11.99 -8.69
C PRO A 36 -23.91 12.07 -8.56
N TYR A 37 -23.20 11.60 -9.58
CA TYR A 37 -21.81 12.01 -9.81
C TYR A 37 -21.83 13.53 -10.00
N ARG A 38 -21.35 14.27 -9.00
CA ARG A 38 -21.19 15.72 -9.09
C ARG A 38 -20.08 15.98 -10.11
N THR A 39 -20.45 16.37 -11.31
CA THR A 39 -19.52 16.88 -12.33
C THR A 39 -18.80 18.09 -11.76
N ILE A 40 -17.46 18.00 -11.70
CA ILE A 40 -16.58 19.09 -11.28
C ILE A 40 -16.80 20.25 -12.25
N SER A 41 -17.02 21.46 -11.74
CA SER A 41 -17.30 22.61 -12.59
C SER A 41 -16.05 23.00 -13.40
N PRO A 42 -16.22 23.60 -14.59
CA PRO A 42 -15.08 24.15 -15.34
C PRO A 42 -14.27 25.20 -14.57
N GLU A 43 -14.89 25.90 -13.62
CA GLU A 43 -14.22 26.85 -12.72
C GLU A 43 -13.38 26.14 -11.66
N ASP A 44 -13.88 25.04 -11.08
CA ASP A 44 -13.09 24.20 -10.18
C ASP A 44 -11.89 23.56 -10.91
N MET A 45 -12.07 23.16 -12.18
CA MET A 45 -10.99 22.68 -13.05
C MET A 45 -9.92 23.77 -13.32
N ALA A 46 -10.34 25.03 -13.48
CA ALA A 46 -9.43 26.15 -13.71
C ALA A 46 -8.65 26.56 -12.44
N ILE A 47 -9.23 26.38 -11.25
CA ILE A 47 -8.56 26.57 -9.96
C ILE A 47 -7.55 25.44 -9.71
N LEU A 48 -7.88 24.20 -10.07
CA LEU A 48 -7.00 23.03 -9.95
C LEU A 48 -5.76 23.08 -10.86
N GLN A 49 -5.84 23.75 -12.01
CA GLN A 49 -4.73 23.87 -12.96
C GLN A 49 -3.64 24.88 -12.55
N ARG A 50 -3.79 25.63 -11.44
CA ARG A 50 -2.92 26.77 -11.10
C ARG A 50 -2.04 26.64 -9.86
N GLN A 51 -2.01 25.51 -9.14
CA GLN A 51 -1.22 25.43 -7.91
C GLN A 51 0.06 24.59 -8.08
N GLU A 52 1.20 25.27 -7.91
CA GLU A 52 2.55 24.74 -7.71
C GLU A 52 2.60 23.80 -6.49
N VAL A 53 3.46 22.77 -6.53
CA VAL A 53 4.01 21.84 -5.50
C VAL A 53 3.19 21.55 -4.22
N GLY A 54 2.51 22.51 -3.60
CA GLY A 54 1.48 22.31 -2.57
C GLY A 54 0.12 21.78 -3.08
N SER A 55 -0.15 21.76 -4.40
CA SER A 55 -1.43 21.27 -4.94
C SER A 55 -1.64 19.76 -4.81
N ASN A 56 -0.56 18.97 -4.93
CA ASN A 56 -0.66 17.52 -4.89
C ASN A 56 -0.99 17.01 -3.47
N PHE A 57 -0.43 17.65 -2.43
CA PHE A 57 -0.72 17.28 -1.04
C PHE A 57 -2.15 17.62 -0.64
N ALA A 58 -2.63 18.82 -0.95
CA ALA A 58 -4.00 19.23 -0.65
C ALA A 58 -5.04 18.38 -1.40
N LEU A 59 -4.77 18.05 -2.67
CA LEU A 59 -5.62 17.14 -3.45
C LEU A 59 -5.64 15.74 -2.84
N ALA A 60 -4.47 15.18 -2.52
CA ALA A 60 -4.38 13.86 -1.91
C ALA A 60 -5.05 13.82 -0.54
N GLU A 61 -4.88 14.84 0.29
CA GLU A 61 -5.57 14.97 1.57
C GLU A 61 -7.09 15.03 1.38
N SER A 62 -7.57 15.85 0.43
CA SER A 62 -9.00 15.95 0.09
C SER A 62 -9.59 14.60 -0.35
N ILE A 63 -8.90 13.86 -1.23
CA ILE A 63 -9.34 12.53 -1.67
C ILE A 63 -9.35 11.57 -0.49
N MET A 64 -8.23 11.49 0.25
CA MET A 64 -8.03 10.52 1.32
C MET A 64 -8.80 10.84 2.60
N ASN A 65 -9.41 12.03 2.72
CA ASN A 65 -10.26 12.39 3.85
C ASN A 65 -11.75 12.59 3.49
N ARG A 66 -12.13 12.37 2.22
CA ARG A 66 -13.51 12.49 1.75
C ARG A 66 -14.44 11.50 2.47
N GLU A 67 -15.71 11.89 2.64
CA GLU A 67 -16.76 11.07 3.29
C GLU A 67 -16.41 10.66 4.74
N ASN A 68 -15.76 11.55 5.50
CA ASN A 68 -15.29 11.30 6.87
C ASN A 68 -14.29 10.13 6.99
N TYR A 69 -13.70 9.70 5.87
CA TYR A 69 -12.55 8.82 5.93
C TYR A 69 -11.37 9.57 6.57
N GLN A 70 -10.59 8.91 7.43
CA GLN A 70 -9.35 9.47 7.98
C GLN A 70 -8.20 8.67 7.37
N GLY A 71 -7.79 9.07 6.17
CA GLY A 71 -6.89 8.32 5.30
C GLY A 71 -5.61 9.05 4.93
N TYR A 72 -5.43 10.31 5.32
CA TYR A 72 -4.23 11.07 5.05
C TYR A 72 -3.36 11.23 6.30
N MET A 73 -2.09 10.85 6.20
CA MET A 73 -1.07 10.99 7.25
C MET A 73 0.16 11.69 6.68
N GLY A 74 0.03 13.01 6.44
CA GLY A 74 1.08 13.87 5.91
C GLY A 74 1.89 14.60 6.99
N PRO A 75 2.58 15.70 6.65
CA PRO A 75 3.55 16.38 7.52
C PRO A 75 2.97 16.77 8.89
N GLU A 76 1.74 17.29 8.94
CA GLU A 76 1.08 17.64 10.20
C GLU A 76 0.80 16.42 11.08
N GLN A 77 0.42 15.28 10.48
CA GLN A 77 0.21 14.03 11.21
C GLN A 77 1.53 13.44 11.71
N VAL A 78 2.63 13.62 10.96
CA VAL A 78 3.99 13.26 11.38
C VAL A 78 4.42 14.10 12.59
N LYS A 79 4.25 15.43 12.51
CA LYS A 79 4.55 16.37 13.60
C LYS A 79 3.75 16.05 14.85
N LYS A 80 2.44 15.81 14.72
CA LYS A 80 1.58 15.44 15.86
C LYS A 80 1.98 14.10 16.50
N ALA A 81 2.38 13.11 15.70
CA ALA A 81 2.75 11.79 16.21
C ALA A 81 4.13 11.76 16.87
N PHE A 82 5.14 12.36 16.23
CA PHE A 82 6.54 12.17 16.60
C PHE A 82 7.27 13.46 17.00
N GLY A 83 6.62 14.63 16.90
CA GLY A 83 7.28 15.92 17.13
C GLY A 83 8.31 16.29 16.06
N ILE A 84 8.22 15.67 14.87
CA ILE A 84 9.14 15.90 13.75
C ILE A 84 8.56 16.98 12.86
N ASP A 85 9.27 18.10 12.74
CA ASP A 85 8.97 19.16 11.78
C ASP A 85 9.78 18.92 10.50
N LEU A 86 9.11 18.85 9.36
CA LEU A 86 9.73 18.53 8.07
C LEU A 86 9.88 19.79 7.25
N ASP A 87 11.07 20.01 6.68
CA ASP A 87 11.22 21.01 5.63
C ASP A 87 10.38 20.58 4.41
N PRO A 88 9.38 21.38 3.98
CA PRO A 88 8.55 21.07 2.83
C PRO A 88 9.33 20.76 1.56
N LYS A 89 10.55 21.31 1.41
CA LYS A 89 11.43 21.08 0.25
C LYS A 89 12.05 19.69 0.21
N LEU A 90 12.11 19.00 1.35
CA LEU A 90 12.65 17.65 1.46
C LEU A 90 11.56 16.57 1.29
N ILE A 91 10.29 16.95 1.34
CA ILE A 91 9.18 16.00 1.22
C ILE A 91 9.04 15.59 -0.24
N PRO A 92 9.14 14.28 -0.57
CA PRO A 92 8.99 13.82 -1.94
C PRO A 92 7.56 14.03 -2.45
N GLU A 93 7.42 14.12 -3.76
CA GLU A 93 6.11 14.12 -4.41
C GLU A 93 5.36 12.81 -4.14
N ILE A 94 4.02 12.87 -4.13
CA ILE A 94 3.18 11.68 -3.97
C ILE A 94 3.23 10.87 -5.27
N PRO A 95 3.73 9.61 -5.27
CA PRO A 95 3.92 8.81 -6.48
C PRO A 95 2.66 8.02 -6.86
N PHE A 96 1.49 8.49 -6.43
CA PHE A 96 0.21 7.84 -6.66
C PHE A 96 -0.70 8.77 -7.44
N SER A 97 -1.33 8.25 -8.48
CA SER A 97 -2.34 9.00 -9.24
C SER A 97 -3.58 9.26 -8.39
N GLN A 98 -4.43 10.20 -8.80
CA GLN A 98 -5.74 10.39 -8.17
C GLN A 98 -6.57 9.09 -8.17
N VAL A 99 -6.54 8.33 -9.27
CA VAL A 99 -7.22 7.04 -9.38
C VAL A 99 -6.67 6.03 -8.38
N ASP A 100 -5.35 5.99 -8.17
CA ASP A 100 -4.73 5.15 -7.13
C ASP A 100 -5.20 5.52 -5.73
N LEU A 101 -5.30 6.81 -5.42
CA LEU A 101 -5.72 7.30 -4.11
C LEU A 101 -7.20 7.01 -3.85
N GLU A 102 -8.07 7.26 -4.83
CA GLU A 102 -9.49 6.92 -4.74
C GLU A 102 -9.68 5.41 -4.54
N LYS A 103 -8.96 4.58 -5.31
CA LYS A 103 -9.02 3.13 -5.15
C LYS A 103 -8.49 2.67 -3.79
N ALA A 104 -7.39 3.26 -3.32
CA ALA A 104 -6.81 2.93 -2.03
C ALA A 104 -7.77 3.26 -0.87
N ARG A 105 -8.47 4.40 -0.95
CA ARG A 105 -9.54 4.76 -0.01
C ARG A 105 -10.66 3.73 0.01
N GLU A 106 -11.18 3.33 -1.16
CA GLU A 106 -12.21 2.28 -1.26
C GLU A 106 -11.77 0.97 -0.62
N LEU A 107 -10.49 0.63 -0.75
CA LEU A 107 -9.88 -0.57 -0.19
C LEU A 107 -9.51 -0.43 1.29
N GLY A 108 -9.88 0.67 1.96
CA GLY A 108 -9.58 0.89 3.38
C GLY A 108 -8.10 1.12 3.68
N GLN A 109 -7.34 1.62 2.70
CA GLN A 109 -5.93 1.99 2.84
C GLN A 109 -5.79 3.46 3.23
N PHE A 110 -4.71 3.81 3.92
CA PHE A 110 -4.34 5.19 4.18
C PHE A 110 -3.01 5.53 3.51
N LEU A 111 -2.89 6.79 3.11
CA LEU A 111 -1.68 7.39 2.57
C LEU A 111 -0.86 7.92 3.73
N VAL A 112 0.40 7.48 3.83
CA VAL A 112 1.30 7.84 4.91
C VAL A 112 2.64 8.33 4.39
N LEU A 113 3.06 9.49 4.89
CA LEU A 113 4.43 9.99 4.76
C LEU A 113 5.28 9.34 5.85
N ARG A 114 6.21 8.48 5.43
CA ARG A 114 7.23 7.90 6.32
C ARG A 114 8.46 8.80 6.31
N VAL A 115 9.13 8.89 7.46
CA VAL A 115 10.35 9.68 7.64
C VAL A 115 11.45 8.83 8.24
N ASP A 116 12.68 9.09 7.82
CA ASP A 116 13.87 8.31 8.18
C ASP A 116 14.60 8.85 9.41
N LYS A 117 14.34 10.10 9.81
CA LYS A 117 15.04 10.78 10.91
C LYS A 117 14.10 11.26 12.00
N ALA A 118 14.57 11.16 13.24
CA ALA A 118 13.96 11.71 14.44
C ALA A 118 14.30 13.21 14.61
N PRO A 119 13.71 13.93 15.59
CA PRO A 119 13.94 15.36 15.78
C PRO A 119 15.41 15.74 16.06
N ASP A 120 16.20 14.80 16.60
CA ASP A 120 17.64 14.98 16.86
C ASP A 120 18.52 14.56 15.67
N GLY A 121 17.92 14.30 14.50
CA GLY A 121 18.61 13.90 13.27
C GLY A 121 19.08 12.44 13.24
N GLN A 122 18.91 11.67 14.33
CA GLN A 122 19.23 10.24 14.36
C GLN A 122 18.20 9.43 13.57
N PRO A 123 18.54 8.22 13.08
CA PRO A 123 17.57 7.36 12.41
C PRO A 123 16.34 7.10 13.27
N LEU A 124 15.14 7.18 12.68
CA LEU A 124 13.87 6.91 13.35
C LEU A 124 13.62 5.40 13.46
N THR A 125 14.45 4.74 14.25
CA THR A 125 14.35 3.31 14.52
C THR A 125 13.14 2.98 15.42
N MET A 126 12.79 1.70 15.58
CA MET A 126 11.74 1.29 16.52
C MET A 126 12.07 1.70 17.97
N GLU A 127 13.33 1.58 18.40
CA GLU A 127 13.75 2.05 19.74
C GLU A 127 13.60 3.57 19.84
N LYS A 128 13.96 4.30 18.79
CA LYS A 128 13.81 5.76 18.76
C LYS A 128 12.35 6.17 18.82
N MET A 129 11.47 5.50 18.07
CA MET A 129 10.02 5.70 18.14
C MET A 129 9.47 5.42 19.54
N GLU A 130 9.89 4.35 20.22
CA GLU A 130 9.49 4.05 21.60
C GLU A 130 9.90 5.16 22.55
N ASN A 131 11.16 5.62 22.48
CA ASN A 131 11.67 6.68 23.35
C ASN A 131 10.93 8.02 23.15
N ILE A 132 10.45 8.30 21.93
CA ILE A 132 9.63 9.48 21.64
C ILE A 132 8.20 9.29 22.17
N LEU A 133 7.60 8.12 21.95
CA LEU A 133 6.16 7.90 22.15
C LEU A 133 5.81 7.48 23.58
N GLN A 134 6.63 6.68 24.26
CA GLN A 134 6.28 6.10 25.55
C GLN A 134 6.01 7.16 26.63
N PRO A 135 6.82 8.23 26.78
CA PRO A 135 6.54 9.29 27.75
C PRO A 135 5.16 9.95 27.51
N LYS A 136 4.82 10.18 26.23
CA LYS A 136 3.51 10.73 25.84
C LYS A 136 2.38 9.76 26.15
N PHE A 137 2.58 8.46 25.90
CA PHE A 137 1.59 7.44 26.21
C PHE A 137 1.35 7.31 27.72
N ASP A 138 2.40 7.41 28.53
CA ASP A 138 2.29 7.38 29.99
C ASP A 138 1.50 8.59 30.51
N GLN A 139 1.83 9.79 30.03
CA GLN A 139 1.12 11.02 30.39
C GLN A 139 -0.37 10.98 30.01
N GLU A 140 -0.67 10.47 28.81
CA GLU A 140 -2.03 10.43 28.26
C GLU A 140 -2.78 9.11 28.60
N ARG A 141 -2.17 8.24 29.42
CA ARG A 141 -2.72 6.92 29.81
C ARG A 141 -3.12 6.04 28.63
N LYS A 142 -2.33 6.07 27.56
CA LYS A 142 -2.53 5.31 26.31
C LYS A 142 -1.93 3.90 26.34
N GLY A 143 -1.48 3.41 27.50
CA GLY A 143 -0.86 2.09 27.63
C GLY A 143 0.58 2.08 27.14
N ARG A 144 1.04 0.95 26.58
CA ARG A 144 2.43 0.80 26.11
C ARG A 144 2.56 0.95 24.60
N VAL A 145 3.73 1.37 24.17
CA VAL A 145 4.15 1.34 22.77
C VAL A 145 4.55 -0.08 22.38
N PHE A 146 5.45 -0.70 23.14
CA PHE A 146 5.85 -2.10 22.99
C PHE A 146 5.51 -2.96 24.19
N TRP A 147 5.34 -4.24 23.92
CA TRP A 147 5.22 -5.25 24.97
C TRP A 147 6.57 -5.49 25.66
N LYS A 148 6.56 -5.63 26.99
CA LYS A 148 7.77 -5.64 27.86
C LYS A 148 8.80 -6.75 27.59
N PHE A 149 8.46 -7.82 26.89
CA PHE A 149 9.29 -9.04 26.81
C PHE A 149 10.31 -9.07 25.64
N LEU A 150 10.58 -7.92 25.02
CA LEU A 150 11.27 -7.85 23.72
C LEU A 150 12.81 -7.77 23.79
N ASP A 151 13.45 -8.20 24.88
CA ASP A 151 14.92 -8.13 25.02
C ASP A 151 15.69 -8.91 23.93
N ARG A 152 15.11 -9.99 23.38
CA ARG A 152 15.74 -10.77 22.31
C ARG A 152 15.71 -10.09 20.94
N VAL A 153 14.81 -9.13 20.71
CA VAL A 153 14.65 -8.45 19.41
C VAL A 153 15.31 -7.08 19.37
N ARG A 154 15.94 -6.62 20.46
CA ARG A 154 16.49 -5.25 20.57
C ARG A 154 17.48 -4.87 19.46
N VAL A 155 18.25 -5.82 18.91
CA VAL A 155 19.14 -5.54 17.78
C VAL A 155 18.35 -5.03 16.57
N PHE A 156 17.20 -5.64 16.29
CA PHE A 156 16.31 -5.23 15.21
C PHE A 156 15.76 -3.79 15.41
N PHE A 157 15.64 -3.35 16.66
CA PHE A 157 15.10 -2.03 16.99
C PHE A 157 16.09 -0.88 16.82
N LYS A 158 17.36 -1.17 16.52
CA LYS A 158 18.46 -0.19 16.52
C LYS A 158 19.05 0.09 15.15
N GLU A 159 18.81 -0.79 14.17
CA GLU A 159 19.57 -0.78 12.92
C GLU A 159 18.76 -0.30 11.71
N ASP A 160 17.46 -0.58 11.67
CA ASP A 160 16.58 -0.21 10.55
C ASP A 160 15.83 1.09 10.84
N ALA A 161 15.41 1.81 9.80
CA ALA A 161 14.55 2.98 9.86
C ALA A 161 13.67 3.04 8.60
N PRO A 162 12.46 3.64 8.67
CA PRO A 162 11.69 3.89 7.46
C PRO A 162 12.50 4.72 6.46
N SER A 163 12.27 4.51 5.16
CA SER A 163 12.77 5.45 4.16
C SER A 163 11.82 6.64 4.04
N LEU A 164 12.36 7.84 3.82
CA LEU A 164 11.56 9.03 3.54
C LEU A 164 10.77 8.81 2.24
N GLY A 165 9.44 8.84 2.33
CA GLY A 165 8.59 8.55 1.18
C GLY A 165 7.13 8.29 1.52
N TRP A 166 6.30 8.32 0.48
CA TRP A 166 4.87 8.04 0.59
C TRP A 166 4.58 6.55 0.40
N ALA A 167 3.64 6.03 1.19
CA ALA A 167 3.12 4.68 1.03
C ALA A 167 1.59 4.67 1.17
N LEU A 168 0.96 3.75 0.45
CA LEU A 168 -0.43 3.34 0.67
C LEU A 168 -0.41 2.05 1.47
N THR A 169 -1.07 2.04 2.63
CA THR A 169 -1.05 0.89 3.54
C THR A 169 -2.44 0.57 4.08
N SER A 170 -2.77 -0.71 4.17
CA SER A 170 -4.09 -1.18 4.58
C SER A 170 -4.25 -1.08 6.10
N LYS A 171 -5.43 -0.68 6.57
CA LYS A 171 -5.76 -0.69 8.01
C LYS A 171 -5.91 -2.12 8.55
N GLU A 172 -6.34 -3.03 7.69
CA GLU A 172 -6.58 -4.44 8.00
C GLU A 172 -5.66 -5.35 7.16
N VAL A 173 -5.55 -6.61 7.56
CA VAL A 173 -4.89 -7.64 6.74
C VAL A 173 -5.73 -7.97 5.50
N ILE A 174 -5.07 -8.42 4.43
CA ILE A 174 -5.75 -8.93 3.23
C ILE A 174 -6.75 -10.03 3.65
N PRO A 175 -8.03 -9.93 3.24
CA PRO A 175 -9.02 -10.97 3.54
C PRO A 175 -8.56 -12.37 3.12
N GLY A 176 -8.73 -13.36 4.00
CA GLY A 176 -8.32 -14.74 3.73
C GLY A 176 -6.81 -15.01 3.86
N SER A 177 -5.98 -14.02 4.19
CA SER A 177 -4.54 -14.22 4.43
C SER A 177 -4.22 -14.80 5.81
N ILE A 178 -5.18 -14.83 6.73
CA ILE A 178 -5.00 -15.40 8.07
C ILE A 178 -4.88 -16.93 8.05
N LYS A 179 -4.20 -17.53 9.03
CA LYS A 179 -4.01 -18.99 9.12
C LYS A 179 -3.27 -19.57 7.91
N LYS A 180 -2.43 -18.76 7.25
CA LYS A 180 -1.64 -19.14 6.09
C LYS A 180 -0.15 -18.95 6.38
N ASN A 181 0.66 -19.79 5.74
CA ASN A 181 2.12 -19.66 5.77
C ASN A 181 2.61 -18.56 4.82
N TYR A 182 3.90 -18.21 4.88
CA TYR A 182 4.37 -16.95 4.30
C TYR A 182 4.25 -16.97 2.78
N LEU A 183 4.54 -18.13 2.18
CA LEU A 183 4.37 -18.39 0.75
C LEU A 183 2.91 -18.21 0.30
N VAL A 184 1.96 -18.78 1.04
CA VAL A 184 0.53 -18.67 0.70
C VAL A 184 0.01 -17.24 0.94
N GLN A 185 0.52 -16.52 1.92
CA GLN A 185 0.22 -15.10 2.06
C GLN A 185 0.82 -14.25 0.93
N THR A 186 1.99 -14.63 0.39
CA THR A 186 2.55 -13.99 -0.81
C THR A 186 1.67 -14.23 -2.04
N GLN A 187 1.08 -15.42 -2.19
CA GLN A 187 0.03 -15.66 -3.18
C GLN A 187 -1.18 -14.75 -2.96
N ALA A 188 -1.63 -14.58 -1.70
CA ALA A 188 -2.74 -13.67 -1.40
C ALA A 188 -2.44 -12.21 -1.78
N ILE A 189 -1.19 -11.76 -1.67
CA ILE A 189 -0.76 -10.45 -2.18
C ILE A 189 -0.89 -10.38 -3.70
N ALA A 190 -0.38 -11.39 -4.42
CA ALA A 190 -0.46 -11.44 -5.88
C ALA A 190 -1.92 -11.37 -6.35
N GLU A 191 -2.80 -12.15 -5.73
CA GLU A 191 -4.23 -12.14 -6.03
C GLU A 191 -4.90 -10.81 -5.68
N TYR A 192 -4.53 -10.19 -4.56
CA TYR A 192 -5.06 -8.89 -4.17
C TYR A 192 -4.66 -7.79 -5.15
N LEU A 193 -3.41 -7.78 -5.61
CA LEU A 193 -2.96 -6.90 -6.69
C LEU A 193 -3.75 -7.14 -7.98
N GLN A 194 -3.96 -8.40 -8.35
CA GLN A 194 -4.62 -8.77 -9.60
C GLN A 194 -6.12 -8.51 -9.61
N LYS A 195 -6.80 -8.66 -8.47
CA LYS A 195 -8.27 -8.65 -8.39
C LYS A 195 -8.84 -7.36 -7.79
N GLN A 196 -8.10 -6.71 -6.90
CA GLN A 196 -8.60 -5.57 -6.11
C GLN A 196 -7.89 -4.27 -6.48
N VAL A 197 -6.55 -4.27 -6.53
CA VAL A 197 -5.78 -3.03 -6.80
C VAL A 197 -5.75 -2.72 -8.30
N PHE A 198 -5.44 -3.71 -9.14
CA PHE A 198 -5.35 -3.57 -10.60
C PHE A 198 -6.13 -4.70 -11.31
N PRO A 199 -7.48 -4.64 -11.28
CA PRO A 199 -8.34 -5.67 -11.90
C PRO A 199 -8.10 -5.78 -13.41
N ASN A 200 -7.80 -4.66 -14.07
CA ASN A 200 -7.43 -4.62 -15.47
C ASN A 200 -5.93 -4.87 -15.62
N GLU A 201 -5.56 -5.97 -16.28
CA GLU A 201 -4.15 -6.34 -16.48
C GLU A 201 -3.36 -5.28 -17.27
N ARG A 202 -4.02 -4.56 -18.19
CA ARG A 202 -3.38 -3.48 -18.97
C ARG A 202 -2.91 -2.32 -18.09
N ASP A 203 -3.66 -2.02 -17.04
CA ASP A 203 -3.39 -0.90 -16.13
C ASP A 203 -2.37 -1.27 -15.05
N ARG A 204 -2.08 -2.56 -14.86
CA ARG A 204 -1.11 -3.02 -13.86
C ARG A 204 0.32 -2.61 -14.27
N PRO A 205 1.04 -1.84 -13.43
CA PRO A 205 2.42 -1.47 -13.68
C PRO A 205 3.35 -2.68 -13.89
N GLN A 206 4.33 -2.54 -14.78
CA GLN A 206 5.23 -3.64 -15.17
C GLN A 206 5.98 -4.22 -13.97
N ILE A 207 6.39 -3.37 -13.01
CA ILE A 207 7.07 -3.81 -11.79
C ILE A 207 6.27 -4.85 -10.99
N TYR A 208 4.94 -4.74 -10.96
CA TYR A 208 4.09 -5.74 -10.31
C TYR A 208 3.89 -7.00 -11.17
N LYS A 209 3.82 -6.86 -12.50
CA LYS A 209 3.76 -8.01 -13.42
C LYS A 209 5.01 -8.88 -13.27
N ASP A 210 6.18 -8.26 -13.30
CA ASP A 210 7.47 -8.92 -13.15
C ASP A 210 7.60 -9.59 -11.77
N ALA A 211 7.15 -8.90 -10.72
CA ALA A 211 7.19 -9.43 -9.36
C ALA A 211 6.27 -10.64 -9.15
N ILE A 212 5.08 -10.64 -9.76
CA ILE A 212 4.16 -11.77 -9.73
C ILE A 212 4.75 -12.95 -10.53
N ALA A 213 5.24 -12.71 -11.73
CA ALA A 213 5.85 -13.74 -12.57
C ALA A 213 7.09 -14.38 -11.90
N GLU A 214 7.95 -13.58 -11.25
CA GLU A 214 9.07 -14.07 -10.45
C GLU A 214 8.59 -15.02 -9.34
N PHE A 215 7.55 -14.63 -8.62
CA PHE A 215 7.00 -15.41 -7.53
C PHE A 215 6.42 -16.74 -8.02
N GLU A 216 5.61 -16.71 -9.08
CA GLU A 216 5.00 -17.90 -9.69
C GLU A 216 6.06 -18.91 -10.15
N GLN A 217 7.17 -18.45 -10.75
CA GLN A 217 8.27 -19.31 -11.19
C GLN A 217 9.03 -19.97 -10.03
N GLN A 218 9.10 -19.32 -8.86
CA GLN A 218 9.87 -19.81 -7.71
C GLN A 218 9.02 -20.58 -6.69
N GLN A 219 7.69 -20.58 -6.83
CA GLN A 219 6.76 -21.04 -5.80
C GLN A 219 7.00 -22.49 -5.36
N ASP A 220 7.16 -23.42 -6.30
CA ASP A 220 7.37 -24.84 -6.00
C ASP A 220 8.71 -25.11 -5.33
N GLU A 221 9.76 -24.41 -5.76
CA GLU A 221 11.09 -24.53 -5.15
C GLU A 221 11.09 -23.98 -3.73
N LEU A 222 10.44 -22.84 -3.51
CA LEU A 222 10.28 -22.24 -2.18
C LEU A 222 9.47 -23.16 -1.25
N ALA A 223 8.40 -23.79 -1.74
CA ALA A 223 7.62 -24.75 -0.97
C ALA A 223 8.46 -25.96 -0.51
N LYS A 224 9.41 -26.42 -1.35
CA LYS A 224 10.37 -27.47 -0.99
C LYS A 224 11.40 -26.96 0.04
N LEU A 225 12.00 -25.80 -0.22
CA LEU A 225 12.99 -25.19 0.67
C LEU A 225 12.41 -24.92 2.07
N MET A 226 11.16 -24.53 2.18
CA MET A 226 10.50 -24.33 3.49
C MET A 226 10.54 -25.58 4.38
N LYS A 227 10.64 -26.77 3.78
CA LYS A 227 10.73 -28.06 4.49
C LYS A 227 12.17 -28.52 4.72
N THR A 228 13.09 -28.19 3.82
CA THR A 228 14.47 -28.72 3.84
C THR A 228 15.51 -27.72 4.36
N ASP A 229 15.38 -26.44 4.00
CA ASP A 229 16.25 -25.35 4.41
C ASP A 229 15.41 -24.09 4.64
N TRP A 230 14.75 -24.05 5.80
CA TRP A 230 13.85 -22.97 6.16
C TRP A 230 14.53 -21.61 6.20
N LYS A 231 15.85 -21.54 6.47
CA LYS A 231 16.60 -20.27 6.52
C LYS A 231 16.76 -19.71 5.11
N LYS A 232 17.19 -20.54 4.17
CA LYS A 232 17.27 -20.15 2.75
C LYS A 232 15.89 -19.80 2.19
N ALA A 233 14.86 -20.57 2.56
CA ALA A 233 13.48 -20.25 2.19
C ALA A 233 13.03 -18.89 2.73
N ALA A 234 13.24 -18.64 4.02
CA ALA A 234 12.88 -17.37 4.66
C ALA A 234 13.57 -16.19 3.98
N LYS A 235 14.88 -16.30 3.72
CA LYS A 235 15.65 -15.27 3.01
C LYS A 235 15.08 -15.00 1.62
N ARG A 236 14.92 -16.04 0.79
CA ARG A 236 14.39 -15.88 -0.57
C ARG A 236 12.97 -15.33 -0.59
N LEU A 237 12.09 -15.84 0.29
CA LEU A 237 10.73 -15.32 0.43
C LEU A 237 10.73 -13.84 0.79
N SER A 238 11.59 -13.43 1.73
CA SER A 238 11.74 -12.04 2.13
C SER A 238 12.21 -11.16 0.96
N GLU A 239 13.12 -11.68 0.12
CA GLU A 239 13.76 -10.96 -0.99
C GLU A 239 12.95 -10.94 -2.30
N LEU A 240 11.90 -11.77 -2.43
CA LEU A 240 10.99 -11.74 -3.59
C LEU A 240 10.51 -10.31 -3.86
N LYS A 241 10.54 -9.86 -5.12
CA LYS A 241 10.12 -8.50 -5.49
C LYS A 241 8.72 -8.18 -4.99
N ILE A 242 7.79 -9.12 -5.08
CA ILE A 242 6.40 -8.91 -4.63
C ILE A 242 6.33 -8.60 -3.13
N ASN A 243 7.13 -9.28 -2.29
CA ASN A 243 7.16 -9.00 -0.86
C ASN A 243 7.92 -7.70 -0.58
N GLN A 244 8.94 -7.37 -1.36
CA GLN A 244 9.63 -6.08 -1.27
C GLN A 244 8.73 -4.90 -1.59
N LEU A 245 7.84 -5.04 -2.57
CA LEU A 245 6.94 -3.99 -3.03
C LEU A 245 5.67 -3.87 -2.18
N CYS A 246 5.19 -4.97 -1.59
CA CYS A 246 3.84 -5.04 -1.03
C CYS A 246 3.76 -5.36 0.46
N ARG A 247 4.89 -5.57 1.14
CA ARG A 247 4.95 -5.73 2.61
C ARG A 247 5.76 -4.62 3.25
N GLN A 248 5.32 -4.23 4.43
CA GLN A 248 6.07 -3.37 5.33
C GLN A 248 7.32 -4.10 5.84
N THR A 249 8.39 -3.36 6.13
CA THR A 249 9.37 -3.79 7.14
C THR A 249 8.71 -3.70 8.53
N ALA A 250 9.29 -4.33 9.56
CA ALA A 250 8.74 -4.18 10.91
C ALA A 250 8.86 -2.75 11.45
N ASN A 251 9.86 -1.97 11.03
CA ASN A 251 9.93 -0.54 11.32
C ASN A 251 8.79 0.24 10.67
N ASN A 252 8.46 -0.04 9.41
CA ASN A 252 7.32 0.58 8.74
C ASN A 252 5.99 0.19 9.40
N ALA A 253 5.82 -1.07 9.82
CA ALA A 253 4.61 -1.51 10.52
C ALA A 253 4.44 -0.79 11.86
N MET A 254 5.54 -0.59 12.60
CA MET A 254 5.57 0.20 13.83
C MET A 254 5.23 1.66 13.59
N TYR A 255 5.86 2.27 12.59
CA TYR A 255 5.64 3.67 12.22
C TYR A 255 4.17 3.90 11.87
N ASP A 256 3.64 3.10 10.94
CA ASP A 256 2.28 3.22 10.42
C ASP A 256 1.22 3.00 11.52
N THR A 257 1.45 2.05 12.42
CA THR A 257 0.57 1.82 13.59
C THR A 257 0.59 3.00 14.56
N SER A 258 1.78 3.54 14.81
CA SER A 258 1.99 4.64 15.76
C SER A 258 1.39 5.95 15.27
N ILE A 259 1.66 6.33 14.03
CA ILE A 259 1.12 7.55 13.43
C ILE A 259 -0.40 7.48 13.34
N HIS A 260 -0.96 6.32 12.94
CA HIS A 260 -2.41 6.14 12.88
C HIS A 260 -3.05 6.30 14.27
N PHE A 261 -2.50 5.65 15.29
CA PHE A 261 -3.06 5.73 16.65
C PHE A 261 -2.95 7.14 17.25
N GLN A 262 -1.82 7.82 17.07
CA GLN A 262 -1.64 9.19 17.56
C GLN A 262 -2.59 10.19 16.90
N ASN A 263 -2.95 9.95 15.64
CA ASN A 263 -3.80 10.85 14.89
C ASN A 263 -5.30 10.56 15.04
N THR A 264 -5.69 9.29 15.21
CA THR A 264 -7.11 8.87 15.18
C THR A 264 -7.62 8.30 16.51
N GLY A 265 -6.73 7.95 17.44
CA GLY A 265 -7.07 7.20 18.65
C GLY A 265 -7.41 5.72 18.40
N LYS A 266 -7.37 5.24 17.15
CA LYS A 266 -7.70 3.86 16.78
C LYS A 266 -6.44 3.03 16.59
N ARG A 267 -6.41 1.86 17.23
CA ARG A 267 -5.29 0.91 17.14
C ARG A 267 -5.43 0.06 15.87
N LEU A 268 -4.35 -0.03 15.11
CA LEU A 268 -4.24 -1.02 14.04
C LEU A 268 -3.70 -2.32 14.61
N LEU A 269 -4.10 -3.46 14.02
CA LEU A 269 -3.56 -4.77 14.37
C LEU A 269 -3.70 -5.14 15.87
N GLU A 270 -4.77 -4.71 16.53
CA GLU A 270 -4.95 -4.88 17.99
C GLU A 270 -4.97 -6.36 18.41
N ARG A 271 -5.53 -7.25 17.59
CA ARG A 271 -5.71 -8.68 17.90
C ARG A 271 -5.02 -9.62 16.93
N ILE A 272 -4.25 -9.07 15.99
CA ILE A 272 -3.68 -9.80 14.87
C ILE A 272 -2.25 -9.34 14.62
N TYR A 273 -1.46 -10.19 14.01
CA TYR A 273 -0.13 -9.91 13.53
C TYR A 273 -0.12 -9.82 12.00
N THR A 274 0.71 -8.92 11.48
CA THR A 274 1.12 -8.90 10.08
C THR A 274 2.50 -9.52 9.94
N TRP A 275 2.70 -10.34 8.92
CA TRP A 275 4.03 -10.72 8.48
C TRP A 275 4.66 -9.66 7.61
N THR A 276 5.85 -9.24 8.02
CA THR A 276 6.66 -8.20 7.37
C THR A 276 7.67 -8.83 6.43
N LYS A 277 8.30 -8.02 5.59
CA LYS A 277 9.46 -8.44 4.76
C LYS A 277 10.80 -8.39 5.51
N SER A 278 10.79 -8.26 6.83
CA SER A 278 12.01 -8.20 7.63
C SER A 278 12.45 -9.59 8.08
N LEU A 279 13.77 -9.79 8.18
CA LEU A 279 14.38 -10.96 8.78
C LEU A 279 14.99 -10.59 10.13
N SER A 280 14.85 -11.50 11.09
CA SER A 280 15.62 -11.46 12.33
C SER A 280 17.10 -11.75 12.06
N PRO A 281 18.01 -11.42 13.00
CA PRO A 281 19.42 -11.82 12.93
C PRO A 281 19.64 -13.34 12.80
N PHE A 282 18.65 -14.15 13.15
CA PHE A 282 18.69 -15.61 13.06
C PHE A 282 18.07 -16.18 11.77
N GLY A 283 17.68 -15.32 10.82
CA GLY A 283 17.11 -15.69 9.52
C GLY A 283 15.63 -16.05 9.55
N ARG A 284 14.92 -15.84 10.67
CA ARG A 284 13.45 -16.00 10.75
C ARG A 284 12.71 -14.78 10.23
N LEU A 285 11.51 -14.97 9.70
CA LEU A 285 10.61 -13.89 9.28
C LEU A 285 10.01 -13.19 10.49
N VAL A 286 9.91 -11.86 10.41
CA VAL A 286 9.42 -11.01 11.50
C VAL A 286 7.94 -10.70 11.32
N GLY A 287 7.17 -10.89 12.38
CA GLY A 287 5.82 -10.37 12.46
C GLY A 287 5.70 -9.25 13.49
N PHE A 288 4.75 -8.35 13.25
CA PHE A 288 4.44 -7.17 14.05
C PHE A 288 2.92 -7.07 14.27
N GLY A 289 2.46 -6.64 15.44
CA GLY A 289 1.04 -6.47 15.72
C GLY A 289 0.68 -6.81 17.15
N ARG A 290 -0.57 -7.24 17.37
CA ARG A 290 -1.22 -7.24 18.70
C ARG A 290 -0.97 -5.93 19.45
N ALA A 291 -1.17 -4.80 18.76
CA ALA A 291 -0.85 -3.47 19.27
C ALA A 291 -1.94 -2.92 20.20
N ASP A 292 -2.32 -3.71 21.21
CA ASP A 292 -3.31 -3.36 22.22
C ASP A 292 -2.71 -2.45 23.33
N SER A 293 -3.45 -2.25 24.43
CA SER A 293 -2.98 -1.43 25.56
C SER A 293 -1.70 -1.94 26.24
N TRP A 294 -1.36 -3.21 26.07
CA TRP A 294 -0.12 -3.82 26.57
C TRP A 294 1.08 -3.60 25.66
N GLY A 295 0.86 -2.98 24.49
CA GLY A 295 1.87 -2.60 23.53
C GLY A 295 2.04 -3.63 22.41
N ALA A 296 2.60 -3.19 21.29
CA ALA A 296 2.82 -4.04 20.14
C ALA A 296 3.84 -5.16 20.44
N GLY A 297 3.55 -6.34 19.93
CA GLY A 297 4.45 -7.48 19.94
C GLY A 297 5.26 -7.59 18.64
N VAL A 298 6.52 -7.99 18.78
CA VAL A 298 7.39 -8.39 17.68
C VAL A 298 7.87 -9.80 17.95
N PHE A 299 7.77 -10.67 16.96
CA PHE A 299 8.14 -12.07 17.12
C PHE A 299 8.68 -12.63 15.81
N TRP A 300 9.31 -13.80 15.91
CA TRP A 300 9.99 -14.45 14.81
C TRP A 300 9.36 -15.79 14.52
N ARG A 301 9.10 -16.11 13.26
CA ARG A 301 8.55 -17.40 12.85
C ARG A 301 9.30 -18.02 11.70
N TYR A 302 9.17 -19.34 11.60
CA TYR A 302 9.59 -20.07 10.42
C TYR A 302 8.59 -19.77 9.29
N PRO A 303 9.04 -19.77 8.02
CA PRO A 303 8.16 -19.48 6.89
C PRO A 303 6.97 -20.44 6.78
N ALA A 304 7.08 -21.65 7.33
CA ALA A 304 6.05 -22.68 7.29
C ALA A 304 4.97 -22.55 8.37
N ASN A 305 5.16 -21.71 9.40
CA ASN A 305 4.13 -21.46 10.42
C ASN A 305 2.84 -20.93 9.79
N ALA A 306 1.67 -21.28 10.35
CA ALA A 306 0.37 -20.87 9.82
C ALA A 306 -0.61 -20.53 10.95
N ASP A 307 -0.19 -19.65 11.86
CA ASP A 307 -0.92 -19.36 13.08
C ASP A 307 -2.25 -18.62 12.86
N GLY A 308 -3.17 -18.81 13.82
CA GLY A 308 -4.54 -18.29 13.81
C GLY A 308 -4.69 -16.79 13.63
N ASP A 309 -3.73 -16.05 14.17
CA ASP A 309 -3.73 -14.60 14.32
C ASP A 309 -2.64 -13.94 13.47
N MET A 310 -2.21 -14.58 12.38
CA MET A 310 -1.23 -14.03 11.45
C MET A 310 -1.80 -13.85 10.06
N GLY A 311 -1.82 -12.62 9.54
CA GLY A 311 -2.12 -12.30 8.15
C GLY A 311 -1.03 -11.43 7.51
N VAL A 312 -1.39 -10.75 6.41
CA VAL A 312 -0.53 -9.74 5.77
C VAL A 312 -1.28 -8.44 5.56
N VAL A 313 -0.71 -7.34 6.06
CA VAL A 313 -1.09 -5.98 5.67
C VAL A 313 -0.49 -5.68 4.31
N PHE A 314 -1.33 -5.26 3.37
CA PHE A 314 -0.87 -4.78 2.07
C PHE A 314 -0.36 -3.35 2.21
N SER A 315 0.89 -3.12 1.81
CA SER A 315 1.53 -1.81 1.82
C SER A 315 2.38 -1.64 0.57
N ARG A 316 2.13 -0.60 -0.22
CA ARG A 316 2.94 -0.25 -1.39
C ARG A 316 3.56 1.13 -1.23
N SER A 317 4.85 1.22 -1.48
CA SER A 317 5.60 2.45 -1.73
C SER A 317 6.18 2.34 -3.14
N GLN A 318 6.27 3.45 -3.86
CA GLN A 318 6.95 3.50 -5.15
C GLN A 318 8.35 4.09 -4.98
#